data_AF-A0A9P0ASD6-F1
#
_entry.id   AF-A0A9P0ASD6-F1
#
_cell.length_a   1.000
_cell.length_b   1.000
_cell.length_c   1.000
_cell.angle_alpha   90.00
_cell.angle_beta   90.00
_cell.angle_gamma   90.00
#
_symmetry.space_group_name_H-M   'P 1'
#
loop_
_entity.id
_entity.type
_entity.pdbx_description
1 polymer ?
#
loop_
_entity_poly.entity_id
_entity_poly.type
_entity_poly.pdbx_seq_one_letter_code
_entity_poly.pdbx_strand_id
1 'polypeptide(L)'
;MAKKLRPWLAYSVSKGRVYCVPCLLFGEKSSFAKGGFNDWKNARHRITLHENSNGHHDCSTQFLFLNPGRIDANITLLHEQEISYWRNVLKRVVAVIKALASRGLPFRGDNEKFGSQHNGNYMMLLELIAQFDPFLAEHITRFGNKGHKAENLENAILSTHESLIRDSININDCRGQAYDTAANMSGPYTGLQARIKEINKYADYTPCAAHSLNLVGKHAAESCPMAVTYFATIQNVYNFFSASTHRWEILTKHYANSESGRIVTVKSLSGTSWSAQDDAVHALEHHFPAESHPSFGSTSDETKETVLNLVGKHLETSTR
;
A
#
# COMPACT_ATOMS: atom_id res chain seq x y z
N MET A 1 46.01 -31.55 -8.49
CA MET A 1 45.99 -30.82 -7.20
C MET A 1 44.61 -30.19 -7.00
N ALA A 2 43.91 -30.52 -5.92
CA ALA A 2 42.61 -29.91 -5.62
C ALA A 2 42.78 -28.42 -5.29
N LYS A 3 41.94 -27.56 -5.89
CA LYS A 3 41.90 -26.12 -5.56
C LYS A 3 41.26 -25.97 -4.17
N LYS A 4 42.03 -25.52 -3.17
CA LYS A 4 41.49 -25.15 -1.86
C LYS A 4 40.84 -23.77 -1.97
N LEU A 5 39.51 -23.72 -1.92
CA LEU A 5 38.75 -22.47 -1.89
C LEU A 5 38.96 -21.78 -0.54
N ARG A 6 39.25 -20.48 -0.55
CA ARG A 6 39.46 -19.67 0.65
C ARG A 6 38.56 -18.43 0.58
N PRO A 7 37.34 -18.49 1.13
CA PRO A 7 36.32 -17.44 0.97
C PRO A 7 36.68 -16.14 1.71
N TRP A 8 37.66 -16.17 2.61
CA TRP A 8 38.12 -15.02 3.38
C TRP A 8 39.19 -14.16 2.67
N LEU A 9 39.70 -14.60 1.50
CA LEU A 9 40.67 -13.85 0.70
C LEU A 9 39.97 -13.01 -0.36
N ALA A 10 40.25 -11.70 -0.38
CA ALA A 10 39.77 -10.77 -1.40
C ALA A 10 40.95 -10.16 -2.17
N TYR A 11 40.88 -10.13 -3.50
CA TYR A 11 41.89 -9.50 -4.34
C TYR A 11 41.47 -8.09 -4.76
N SER A 12 42.37 -7.13 -4.62
CA SER A 12 42.19 -5.76 -5.12
C SER A 12 42.91 -5.61 -6.46
N VAL A 13 42.14 -5.45 -7.53
CA VAL A 13 42.68 -5.26 -8.89
C VAL A 13 43.47 -3.96 -8.99
N SER A 14 42.96 -2.87 -8.41
CA SER A 14 43.61 -1.55 -8.48
C SER A 14 44.95 -1.49 -7.73
N LYS A 15 45.11 -2.28 -6.66
CA LYS A 15 46.37 -2.32 -5.87
C LYS A 15 47.27 -3.49 -6.25
N GLY A 16 46.74 -4.49 -6.95
CA GLY A 16 47.46 -5.73 -7.24
C GLY A 16 47.82 -6.54 -5.99
N ARG A 17 46.97 -6.50 -4.95
CA ARG A 17 47.24 -7.13 -3.63
C ARG A 17 46.06 -7.95 -3.13
N VAL A 18 46.34 -8.91 -2.26
CA VAL A 18 45.34 -9.76 -1.59
C VAL A 18 45.19 -9.36 -0.14
N TYR A 19 43.95 -9.34 0.32
CA TYR A 19 43.56 -8.99 1.68
C TYR A 19 42.81 -10.16 2.32
N CYS A 20 42.96 -10.29 3.63
CA CYS A 20 42.11 -11.15 4.45
C CYS A 20 40.97 -10.31 5.01
N VAL A 21 39.73 -10.59 4.59
CA VAL A 21 38.55 -9.79 4.93
C VAL A 21 38.32 -9.74 6.45
N PRO A 22 38.32 -10.87 7.20
CA PRO A 22 38.20 -10.82 8.66
C PRO A 22 39.30 -9.97 9.32
N CYS A 23 40.56 -10.21 8.98
CA CYS A 23 41.69 -9.53 9.61
C CYS A 23 41.74 -8.03 9.28
N LEU A 24 41.29 -7.65 8.08
CA LEU A 24 41.17 -6.25 7.67
C LEU A 24 40.10 -5.51 8.48
N LEU A 25 38.97 -6.15 8.77
CA LEU A 25 37.85 -5.55 9.51
C LEU A 25 38.13 -5.41 11.00
N PHE A 26 38.80 -6.39 11.61
CA PHE A 26 39.03 -6.42 13.06
C PHE A 26 40.44 -5.96 13.48
N GLY A 27 41.19 -5.34 12.56
CA GLY A 27 42.41 -4.60 12.90
C GLY A 27 43.62 -5.47 13.25
N GLU A 28 43.73 -6.66 12.66
CA GLU A 28 44.91 -7.51 12.85
C GLU A 28 46.17 -6.82 12.27
N LYS A 29 47.35 -7.03 12.89
CA LYS A 29 48.61 -6.42 12.42
C LYS A 29 49.30 -7.19 11.28
N SER A 30 48.63 -8.15 10.64
CA SER A 30 49.24 -8.95 9.56
C SER A 30 49.39 -8.17 8.27
N SER A 31 50.29 -8.61 7.39
CA SER A 31 50.42 -8.07 6.02
C SER A 31 49.15 -8.23 5.18
N PHE A 32 48.27 -9.18 5.56
CA PHE A 32 46.99 -9.42 4.89
C PHE A 32 45.90 -8.43 5.31
N ALA A 33 46.06 -7.75 6.44
CA ALA A 33 45.20 -6.67 6.89
C ALA A 33 45.82 -5.29 6.62
N LYS A 34 47.11 -5.12 6.93
CA LYS A 34 47.84 -3.85 6.80
C LYS A 34 48.56 -3.75 5.46
N GLY A 35 47.94 -3.04 4.52
CA GLY A 35 48.56 -2.71 3.23
C GLY A 35 48.41 -3.78 2.14
N GLY A 36 48.08 -5.03 2.49
CA GLY A 36 47.78 -6.12 1.54
C GLY A 36 49.01 -6.92 1.13
N PHE A 37 48.80 -8.21 0.86
CA PHE A 37 49.82 -9.17 0.48
C PHE A 37 50.08 -9.20 -1.03
N ASN A 38 51.35 -9.21 -1.44
CA ASN A 38 51.76 -9.24 -2.85
C ASN A 38 53.01 -10.10 -3.14
N ASP A 39 53.49 -10.89 -2.18
CA ASP A 39 54.62 -11.80 -2.40
C ASP A 39 54.15 -13.11 -3.04
N TRP A 40 53.96 -13.06 -4.36
CA TRP A 40 53.42 -14.18 -5.12
C TRP A 40 54.33 -15.40 -5.15
N LYS A 41 55.66 -15.21 -5.01
CA LYS A 41 56.63 -16.32 -4.99
C LYS A 41 56.45 -17.21 -3.77
N ASN A 42 56.11 -16.61 -2.62
CA ASN A 42 55.88 -17.34 -1.37
C ASN A 42 54.40 -17.47 -0.99
N ALA A 43 53.47 -17.18 -1.91
CA ALA A 43 52.04 -17.09 -1.63
C ALA A 43 51.47 -18.33 -0.92
N ARG A 44 51.78 -19.53 -1.41
CA ARG A 44 51.24 -20.78 -0.85
C ARG A 44 51.63 -20.96 0.62
N HIS A 45 52.89 -20.73 0.93
CA HIS A 45 53.43 -20.87 2.29
C HIS A 45 52.89 -19.76 3.20
N ARG A 46 52.96 -18.49 2.77
CA ARG A 46 52.54 -17.32 3.55
C ARG A 46 51.05 -17.31 3.85
N ILE A 47 50.21 -17.70 2.88
CA ILE A 47 48.76 -17.83 3.06
C ILE A 47 48.45 -18.94 4.06
N THR A 48 49.15 -20.08 3.98
CA THR A 48 48.93 -21.20 4.91
C THR A 48 49.39 -20.84 6.33
N LEU A 49 50.50 -20.13 6.49
CA LEU A 49 50.92 -19.63 7.80
C LEU A 49 49.92 -18.65 8.40
N HIS A 50 49.39 -17.72 7.61
CA HIS A 50 48.37 -16.79 8.07
C HIS A 50 47.05 -17.49 8.42
N GLU A 51 46.61 -18.45 7.59
CA GLU A 51 45.41 -19.25 7.82
C GLU A 51 45.43 -20.02 9.15
N ASN A 52 46.62 -20.38 9.65
CA ASN A 52 46.79 -21.09 10.93
C ASN A 52 47.27 -20.18 12.07
N SER A 53 47.25 -18.85 11.89
CA SER A 53 47.67 -17.90 12.92
C SER A 53 46.53 -17.60 13.89
N ASN A 54 46.84 -17.48 15.19
CA ASN A 54 45.83 -17.14 16.21
C ASN A 54 45.08 -15.85 15.88
N GLY A 55 45.78 -14.84 15.35
CA GLY A 55 45.14 -13.57 14.93
C GLY A 55 44.10 -13.76 13.83
N HIS A 56 44.35 -14.63 12.85
CA HIS A 56 43.36 -14.99 11.84
C HIS A 56 42.18 -15.78 12.42
N HIS A 57 42.44 -16.73 13.32
CA HIS A 57 41.38 -17.49 13.98
C HIS A 57 40.46 -16.60 14.82
N ASP A 58 41.01 -15.67 15.59
CA ASP A 58 40.24 -14.73 16.42
C ASP A 58 39.37 -13.81 15.54
N CYS A 59 39.97 -13.20 14.51
CA CYS A 59 39.24 -12.33 13.58
C CYS A 59 38.18 -13.11 12.79
N SER A 60 38.47 -14.34 12.37
CA SER A 60 37.52 -15.18 11.63
C SER A 60 36.35 -15.62 12.51
N THR A 61 36.62 -15.89 13.79
CA THR A 61 35.58 -16.20 14.78
C THR A 61 34.68 -14.99 15.00
N GLN A 62 35.24 -13.79 15.19
CA GLN A 62 34.46 -12.55 15.26
C GLN A 62 33.66 -12.27 13.98
N PHE A 63 34.24 -12.56 12.81
CA PHE A 63 33.55 -12.42 11.52
C PHE A 63 32.37 -13.37 11.36
N LEU A 64 32.49 -14.60 11.88
CA LEU A 64 31.38 -15.56 11.92
C LEU A 64 30.30 -15.12 12.90
N PHE A 65 30.66 -14.54 14.05
CA PHE A 65 29.71 -13.99 15.02
C PHE A 65 29.03 -12.68 14.58
N LEU A 66 29.58 -11.95 13.59
CA LEU A 66 28.86 -10.89 12.86
C LEU A 66 27.92 -11.43 11.78
N ASN A 67 27.97 -12.73 11.47
CA ASN A 67 27.09 -13.44 10.55
C ASN A 67 25.98 -14.31 11.20
N PRO A 68 25.26 -13.92 12.29
CA PRO A 68 24.04 -14.65 12.68
C PRO A 68 22.84 -14.31 11.79
N GLY A 69 22.98 -13.32 10.88
CA GLY A 69 21.90 -12.79 10.05
C GLY A 69 22.04 -11.27 9.98
N ARG A 70 21.79 -10.68 8.82
CA ARG A 70 21.73 -9.21 8.69
C ARG A 70 20.62 -8.69 9.61
N ILE A 71 20.75 -7.46 10.10
CA ILE A 71 19.65 -6.74 10.78
C ILE A 71 18.35 -6.85 9.97
N ASP A 72 18.47 -6.84 8.64
CA ASP A 72 17.41 -7.06 7.66
C ASP A 72 16.57 -8.32 7.92
N ALA A 73 17.15 -9.43 8.41
CA ALA A 73 16.44 -10.69 8.57
C ALA A 73 15.37 -10.60 9.68
N ASN A 74 15.70 -9.97 10.81
CA ASN A 74 14.74 -9.80 11.90
C ASN A 74 13.66 -8.77 11.53
N ILE A 75 14.03 -7.67 10.87
CA ILE A 75 13.08 -6.69 10.34
C ILE A 75 12.15 -7.32 9.31
N THR A 76 12.67 -8.16 8.42
CA THR A 76 11.88 -8.89 7.42
C THR A 76 10.89 -9.83 8.10
N LEU A 77 11.33 -10.56 9.13
CA LEU A 77 10.44 -11.44 9.89
C LEU A 77 9.29 -10.68 10.56
N LEU A 78 9.59 -9.54 11.20
CA LEU A 78 8.55 -8.69 11.80
C LEU A 78 7.58 -8.18 10.74
N HIS A 79 8.09 -7.74 9.59
CA HIS A 79 7.26 -7.29 8.49
C HIS A 79 6.35 -8.39 7.94
N GLU A 80 6.87 -9.62 7.81
CA GLU A 80 6.07 -10.78 7.41
C GLU A 80 4.99 -11.14 8.44
N GLN A 81 5.29 -11.02 9.74
CA GLN A 81 4.32 -11.21 10.81
C GLN A 81 3.19 -10.16 10.74
N GLU A 82 3.53 -8.89 10.52
CA GLU A 82 2.53 -7.82 10.32
C GLU A 82 1.67 -8.06 9.08
N ILE A 83 2.28 -8.44 7.95
CA ILE A 83 1.55 -8.80 6.73
C ILE A 83 0.57 -9.95 7.03
N SER A 84 1.03 -10.98 7.74
CA SER A 84 0.20 -12.12 8.13
C SER A 84 -0.96 -11.69 9.03
N TYR A 85 -0.70 -10.83 10.01
CA TYR A 85 -1.72 -10.26 10.90
C TYR A 85 -2.82 -9.55 10.10
N TRP A 86 -2.45 -8.60 9.24
CA TRP A 86 -3.42 -7.83 8.46
C TRP A 86 -4.16 -8.66 7.41
N ARG A 87 -3.50 -9.65 6.80
CA ARG A 87 -4.18 -10.63 5.93
C ARG A 87 -5.24 -11.42 6.70
N ASN A 88 -4.97 -11.79 7.95
CA ASN A 88 -5.92 -12.50 8.79
C ASN A 88 -7.12 -11.63 9.18
N VAL A 89 -6.91 -10.34 9.48
CA VAL A 89 -8.01 -9.38 9.67
C VAL A 89 -8.84 -9.26 8.39
N LEU A 90 -8.19 -9.04 7.24
CA LEU A 90 -8.85 -8.84 5.96
C LEU A 90 -9.72 -10.04 5.55
N LYS A 91 -9.25 -11.28 5.78
CA LYS A 91 -10.03 -12.50 5.49
C LYS A 91 -11.40 -12.49 6.17
N ARG A 92 -11.46 -12.08 7.44
CA ARG A 92 -12.70 -12.03 8.24
C ARG A 92 -13.60 -10.88 7.79
N VAL A 93 -13.03 -9.70 7.60
CA VAL A 93 -13.74 -8.52 7.07
C VAL A 93 -14.38 -8.83 5.72
N VAL A 94 -13.62 -9.42 4.79
CA VAL A 94 -14.13 -9.80 3.46
C VAL A 94 -15.20 -10.88 3.56
N ALA A 95 -15.10 -11.83 4.50
CA ALA A 95 -16.14 -12.83 4.71
C ALA A 95 -17.48 -12.19 5.12
N VAL A 96 -17.46 -11.23 6.05
CA VAL A 96 -18.66 -10.46 6.45
C VAL A 96 -19.21 -9.67 5.26
N ILE A 97 -18.35 -8.96 4.53
CA ILE A 97 -18.76 -8.17 3.36
C ILE A 97 -19.45 -9.06 2.32
N LYS A 98 -18.86 -10.22 2.00
CA LYS A 98 -19.44 -11.18 1.07
C LYS A 98 -20.79 -11.71 1.57
N ALA A 99 -20.91 -12.02 2.86
CA ALA A 99 -22.14 -12.53 3.45
C ALA A 99 -23.29 -11.51 3.36
N LEU A 100 -23.02 -10.23 3.64
CA LEU A 100 -23.99 -9.15 3.54
C LEU A 100 -24.34 -8.83 2.07
N ALA A 101 -23.33 -8.65 1.22
CA ALA A 101 -23.51 -8.33 -0.18
C ALA A 101 -24.30 -9.41 -0.94
N SER A 102 -23.97 -10.70 -0.71
CA SER A 102 -24.67 -11.82 -1.36
C SER A 102 -26.15 -11.93 -1.00
N ARG A 103 -26.57 -11.29 0.09
CA ARG A 103 -27.97 -11.27 0.57
C ARG A 103 -28.64 -9.92 0.41
N GLY A 104 -27.96 -8.92 -0.17
CA GLY A 104 -28.48 -7.56 -0.28
C GLY A 104 -28.77 -6.89 1.07
N LEU A 105 -28.07 -7.30 2.14
CA LEU A 105 -28.28 -6.73 3.47
C LEU A 105 -27.53 -5.38 3.59
N PRO A 106 -28.14 -4.37 4.24
CA PRO A 106 -27.48 -3.11 4.50
C PRO A 106 -26.30 -3.33 5.45
N PHE A 107 -25.18 -2.66 5.17
CA PHE A 107 -23.96 -2.78 5.97
C PHE A 107 -24.04 -1.93 7.23
N ARG A 108 -24.62 -0.74 7.10
CA ARG A 108 -24.66 0.31 8.11
C ARG A 108 -25.99 0.30 8.87
N GLY A 109 -25.96 0.86 10.07
CA GLY A 109 -27.13 1.09 10.93
C GLY A 109 -27.15 2.52 11.45
N ASP A 110 -27.80 2.74 12.59
CA ASP A 110 -27.89 4.08 13.20
C ASP A 110 -26.54 4.57 13.72
N ASN A 111 -25.62 3.65 14.03
CA ASN A 111 -24.25 3.97 14.36
C ASN A 111 -23.26 2.87 13.94
N GLU A 112 -21.97 3.18 14.08
CA GLU A 112 -20.86 2.30 13.71
C GLU A 112 -19.96 2.01 14.93
N LYS A 113 -20.58 1.79 16.10
CA LYS A 113 -19.85 1.51 17.34
C LYS A 113 -19.98 0.04 17.74
N PHE A 114 -18.84 -0.60 17.99
CA PHE A 114 -18.81 -1.91 18.61
C PHE A 114 -19.40 -1.84 20.03
N GLY A 115 -20.26 -2.81 20.38
CA GLY A 115 -21.01 -2.94 21.61
C GLY A 115 -22.38 -2.23 21.62
N SER A 116 -22.74 -1.51 20.55
CA SER A 116 -24.04 -0.85 20.47
C SER A 116 -25.11 -1.78 19.90
N GLN A 117 -26.28 -1.84 20.53
CA GLN A 117 -27.45 -2.59 20.02
C GLN A 117 -28.01 -2.01 18.71
N HIS A 118 -27.66 -0.76 18.37
CA HIS A 118 -28.12 -0.08 17.16
C HIS A 118 -27.00 0.06 16.11
N ASN A 119 -25.92 -0.71 16.24
CA ASN A 119 -24.86 -0.72 15.24
C ASN A 119 -25.34 -1.39 13.94
N GLY A 120 -24.64 -1.10 12.83
CA GLY A 120 -24.95 -1.73 11.55
C GLY A 120 -24.71 -3.24 11.52
N ASN A 121 -25.35 -3.93 10.58
CA ASN A 121 -25.20 -5.38 10.40
C ASN A 121 -23.74 -5.81 10.20
N TYR A 122 -22.90 -4.95 9.62
CA TYR A 122 -21.47 -5.20 9.48
C TYR A 122 -20.77 -5.33 10.84
N MET A 123 -21.00 -4.38 11.75
CA MET A 123 -20.40 -4.40 13.08
C MET A 123 -20.96 -5.55 13.92
N MET A 124 -22.28 -5.74 13.89
CA MET A 124 -22.95 -6.86 14.57
C MET A 124 -22.39 -8.22 14.15
N LEU A 125 -22.16 -8.47 12.85
CA LEU A 125 -21.60 -9.73 12.39
C LEU A 125 -20.13 -9.92 12.79
N LEU A 126 -19.34 -8.85 12.80
CA LEU A 126 -17.96 -8.92 13.31
C LEU A 126 -17.93 -9.26 14.80
N GLU A 127 -18.84 -8.70 15.59
CA GLU A 127 -19.01 -9.03 17.01
C GLU A 127 -19.41 -10.50 17.19
N LEU A 128 -20.34 -10.99 16.38
CA LEU A 128 -20.75 -12.38 16.40
C LEU A 128 -19.58 -13.32 16.09
N ILE A 129 -18.78 -13.03 15.06
CA ILE A 129 -17.59 -13.84 14.73
C ILE A 129 -16.56 -13.77 15.87
N ALA A 130 -16.36 -12.58 16.46
CA ALA A 130 -15.41 -12.39 17.55
C ALA A 130 -15.74 -13.23 18.80
N GLN A 131 -17.00 -13.62 19.02
CA GLN A 131 -17.37 -14.56 20.09
C GLN A 131 -16.68 -15.93 19.94
N PHE A 132 -16.34 -16.32 18.71
CA PHE A 132 -15.72 -17.62 18.39
C PHE A 132 -14.30 -17.48 17.84
N ASP A 133 -13.82 -16.26 17.67
CA ASP A 133 -12.51 -15.96 17.08
C ASP A 133 -11.72 -15.02 18.00
N PRO A 134 -10.88 -15.59 18.90
CA PRO A 134 -10.10 -14.81 19.86
C PRO A 134 -9.20 -13.76 19.20
N PHE A 135 -8.67 -14.06 18.01
CA PHE A 135 -7.84 -13.12 17.25
C PHE A 135 -8.64 -11.89 16.83
N LEU A 136 -9.85 -12.09 16.32
CA LEU A 136 -10.72 -10.97 15.94
C LEU A 136 -11.21 -10.20 17.19
N ALA A 137 -11.52 -10.90 18.28
CA ALA A 137 -11.91 -10.26 19.54
C ALA A 137 -10.80 -9.34 20.09
N GLU A 138 -9.55 -9.80 20.09
CA GLU A 138 -8.40 -8.99 20.49
C GLU A 138 -8.23 -7.78 19.55
N HIS A 139 -8.37 -7.98 18.24
CA HIS A 139 -8.29 -6.91 17.25
C HIS A 139 -9.37 -5.82 17.49
N ILE A 140 -10.63 -6.22 17.69
CA ILE A 140 -11.73 -5.30 17.97
C ILE A 140 -11.50 -4.58 19.31
N THR A 141 -11.01 -5.28 20.33
CA THR A 141 -10.70 -4.64 21.63
C THR A 141 -9.60 -3.59 21.48
N ARG A 142 -8.56 -3.87 20.67
CA ARG A 142 -7.41 -2.99 20.51
C ARG A 142 -7.68 -1.78 19.60
N PHE A 143 -8.48 -1.96 18.55
CA PHE A 143 -8.66 -0.96 17.49
C PHE A 143 -10.11 -0.52 17.25
N GLY A 144 -11.08 -1.24 17.80
CA GLY A 144 -12.49 -0.89 17.70
C GLY A 144 -12.80 0.45 18.36
N ASN A 145 -13.80 1.16 17.83
CA ASN A 145 -14.29 2.43 18.35
C ASN A 145 -13.25 3.57 18.41
N LYS A 146 -12.09 3.43 17.76
CA LYS A 146 -11.16 4.53 17.54
C LYS A 146 -11.72 5.44 16.46
N GLY A 147 -12.53 6.41 16.89
CA GLY A 147 -13.23 7.33 16.00
C GLY A 147 -12.28 8.09 15.06
N HIS A 148 -12.85 8.76 14.06
CA HIS A 148 -12.10 9.51 13.05
C HIS A 148 -12.02 11.02 13.34
N LYS A 149 -12.44 11.46 14.53
CA LYS A 149 -12.35 12.87 14.91
C LYS A 149 -10.89 13.24 15.18
N ALA A 150 -10.57 14.52 15.01
CA ALA A 150 -9.25 15.07 15.29
C ALA A 150 -8.73 14.67 16.68
N GLU A 151 -9.58 14.74 17.71
CA GLU A 151 -9.28 14.31 19.10
C GLU A 151 -8.88 12.85 19.19
N ASN A 152 -9.58 11.96 18.48
CA ASN A 152 -9.27 10.53 18.50
C ASN A 152 -7.93 10.25 17.84
N LEU A 153 -7.62 10.97 16.76
CA LEU A 153 -6.35 10.85 16.04
C LEU A 153 -5.18 11.43 16.84
N GLU A 154 -5.38 12.57 17.49
CA GLU A 154 -4.43 13.16 18.43
C GLU A 154 -4.08 12.17 19.55
N ASN A 155 -5.08 11.60 20.21
CA ASN A 155 -4.87 10.59 21.25
C ASN A 155 -4.14 9.35 20.73
N ALA A 156 -4.42 8.92 19.50
CA ALA A 156 -3.70 7.80 18.89
C ALA A 156 -2.22 8.14 18.66
N ILE A 157 -1.92 9.34 18.16
CA ILE A 157 -0.55 9.83 17.96
C ILE A 157 0.17 9.93 19.31
N LEU A 158 -0.46 10.52 20.33
CA LEU A 158 0.14 10.67 21.65
C LEU A 158 0.41 9.32 22.34
N SER A 159 -0.53 8.38 22.26
CA SER A 159 -0.30 7.02 22.80
C SER A 159 0.85 6.28 22.09
N THR A 160 1.02 6.54 20.79
CA THR A 160 2.16 6.02 20.02
C THR A 160 3.43 6.76 20.41
N HIS A 161 3.35 8.07 20.61
CA HIS A 161 4.47 8.91 21.05
C HIS A 161 5.02 8.45 22.41
N GLU A 162 4.18 8.13 23.39
CA GLU A 162 4.62 7.53 24.67
C GLU A 162 5.45 6.25 24.46
N SER A 163 5.10 5.46 23.44
CA SER A 163 5.89 4.29 23.05
C SER A 163 7.20 4.68 22.36
N LEU A 164 7.16 5.66 21.47
CA LEU A 164 8.31 6.17 20.72
C LEU A 164 9.31 6.95 21.60
N ILE A 165 8.91 7.51 22.75
CA ILE A 165 9.84 8.08 23.74
C ILE A 165 10.83 7.02 24.21
N ARG A 166 10.39 5.76 24.38
CA ARG A 166 11.29 4.65 24.72
C ARG A 166 12.34 4.42 23.64
N ASP A 167 12.00 4.75 22.40
CA ASP A 167 12.88 4.68 21.23
C ASP A 167 13.61 6.01 20.98
N SER A 168 13.58 6.94 21.94
CA SER A 168 14.20 8.27 21.87
C SER A 168 13.68 9.19 20.76
N ILE A 169 12.41 9.01 20.35
CA ILE A 169 11.75 9.86 19.33
C ILE A 169 10.73 10.77 20.04
N ASN A 170 11.10 12.05 20.23
CA ASN A 170 10.29 13.03 20.95
C ASN A 170 9.41 13.87 20.01
N ILE A 171 8.12 14.07 20.33
CA ILE A 171 7.23 14.92 19.54
C ILE A 171 7.66 16.39 19.54
N ASN A 172 8.38 16.84 20.57
CA ASN A 172 8.97 18.18 20.64
C ASN A 172 10.06 18.41 19.59
N ASP A 173 10.66 17.33 19.07
CA ASP A 173 11.63 17.37 17.98
C ASP A 173 10.97 17.28 16.61
N CYS A 174 9.65 17.08 16.56
CA CYS A 174 8.89 17.15 15.31
C CYS A 174 9.01 18.57 14.70
N ARG A 175 9.21 18.62 13.38
CA ARG A 175 9.30 19.88 12.62
C ARG A 175 8.31 19.97 11.48
N GLY A 176 7.55 18.91 11.24
CA GLY A 176 6.58 18.88 10.16
C GLY A 176 5.55 17.78 10.36
N GLN A 177 4.34 18.08 9.91
CA GLN A 177 3.21 17.15 9.89
C GLN A 177 2.55 17.20 8.51
N ALA A 178 2.20 16.05 7.95
CA ALA A 178 1.65 15.98 6.59
C ALA A 178 0.55 14.93 6.47
N TYR A 179 -0.66 15.40 6.17
CA TYR A 179 -1.87 14.58 6.02
C TYR A 179 -2.78 15.17 4.93
N ASP A 180 -3.91 14.52 4.64
CA ASP A 180 -4.90 15.05 3.69
C ASP A 180 -5.52 16.38 4.16
N THR A 181 -6.29 17.01 3.26
CA THR A 181 -6.95 18.30 3.54
C THR A 181 -8.38 18.12 4.05
N ALA A 182 -8.74 16.96 4.60
CA ALA A 182 -10.05 16.79 5.24
C ALA A 182 -10.16 17.71 6.46
N ALA A 183 -11.38 18.15 6.79
CA ALA A 183 -11.59 19.16 7.83
C ALA A 183 -11.15 18.70 9.24
N ASN A 184 -11.29 17.41 9.55
CA ASN A 184 -10.79 16.79 10.79
C ASN A 184 -9.26 16.73 10.85
N MET A 185 -8.55 16.81 9.72
CA MET A 185 -7.08 16.79 9.65
C MET A 185 -6.52 18.21 9.57
N SER A 186 -6.95 18.95 8.55
CA SER A 186 -6.44 20.27 8.15
C SER A 186 -7.23 21.45 8.74
N GLY A 187 -8.24 21.20 9.57
CA GLY A 187 -9.00 22.28 10.21
C GLY A 187 -8.08 23.19 11.03
N PRO A 188 -8.10 24.52 10.82
CA PRO A 188 -7.16 25.44 11.48
C PRO A 188 -7.44 25.64 12.98
N TYR A 189 -8.64 25.27 13.44
CA TYR A 189 -9.05 25.45 14.84
C TYR A 189 -9.21 24.13 15.59
N THR A 190 -9.90 23.17 14.99
CA THR A 190 -10.27 21.91 15.67
C THR A 190 -9.70 20.67 14.99
N GLY A 191 -9.02 20.85 13.85
CA GLY A 191 -8.39 19.77 13.11
C GLY A 191 -7.15 19.24 13.81
N LEU A 192 -6.69 18.06 13.38
CA LEU A 192 -5.49 17.43 13.91
C LEU A 192 -4.28 18.37 13.82
N GLN A 193 -4.16 19.15 12.74
CA GLN A 193 -3.04 20.06 12.57
C GLN A 193 -2.92 21.12 13.66
N ALA A 194 -4.06 21.65 14.11
CA ALA A 194 -4.11 22.68 15.14
C ALA A 194 -3.69 22.09 16.48
N ARG A 195 -4.23 20.91 16.80
CA ARG A 195 -3.94 20.15 18.03
C ARG A 195 -2.46 19.76 18.14
N ILE A 196 -1.86 19.25 17.07
CA ILE A 196 -0.42 18.94 17.07
C ILE A 196 0.43 20.22 17.19
N LYS A 197 -0.01 21.34 16.61
CA LYS A 197 0.66 22.65 16.78
C LYS A 197 0.57 23.19 18.19
N GLU A 198 -0.52 22.90 18.92
CA GLU A 198 -0.64 23.25 20.34
C GLU A 198 0.41 22.50 21.19
N ILE A 199 0.69 21.23 20.84
CA ILE A 199 1.73 20.43 21.50
C ILE A 199 3.13 20.92 21.09
N ASN A 200 3.35 21.15 19.80
CA ASN A 200 4.63 21.62 19.27
C ASN A 200 4.42 22.64 18.15
N LYS A 201 4.62 23.92 18.49
CA LYS A 201 4.47 25.06 17.57
C LYS A 201 5.37 25.02 16.34
N TYR A 202 6.44 24.21 16.35
CA TYR A 202 7.36 24.06 15.23
C TYR A 202 6.99 22.91 14.28
N ALA A 203 5.94 22.14 14.58
CA ALA A 203 5.46 21.07 13.70
C ALA A 203 4.57 21.66 12.59
N ASP A 204 5.18 22.18 11.53
CA ASP A 204 4.44 22.85 10.47
C ASP A 204 3.63 21.88 9.61
N TYR A 205 2.38 22.25 9.34
CA TYR A 205 1.49 21.45 8.51
C TYR A 205 1.75 21.69 7.03
N THR A 206 1.92 20.59 6.31
CA THR A 206 2.01 20.57 4.85
C THR A 206 0.92 19.65 4.30
N PRO A 207 0.07 20.12 3.37
CA PRO A 207 -0.95 19.27 2.77
C PRO A 207 -0.33 18.13 1.97
N CYS A 208 -0.97 16.97 1.99
CA CYS A 208 -0.52 15.81 1.23
C CYS A 208 -0.50 16.11 -0.28
N ALA A 209 0.69 16.05 -0.89
CA ALA A 209 0.89 16.32 -2.31
C ALA A 209 0.02 15.42 -3.22
N ALA A 210 -0.14 14.14 -2.87
CA ALA A 210 -0.99 13.22 -3.62
C ALA A 210 -2.46 13.66 -3.59
N HIS A 211 -2.95 14.13 -2.44
CA HIS A 211 -4.31 14.66 -2.32
C HIS A 211 -4.48 16.00 -3.06
N SER A 212 -3.49 16.89 -2.97
CA SER A 212 -3.48 18.15 -3.72
C SER A 212 -3.52 17.91 -5.23
N LEU A 213 -2.71 16.98 -5.75
CA LEU A 213 -2.71 16.63 -7.17
C LEU A 213 -4.07 16.04 -7.60
N ASN A 214 -4.65 15.20 -6.75
CA ASN A 214 -5.98 14.63 -6.96
C ASN A 214 -7.07 15.72 -7.06
N LEU A 215 -7.01 16.75 -6.23
CA LEU A 215 -7.90 17.91 -6.29
C LEU A 215 -7.70 18.75 -7.55
N VAL A 216 -6.45 18.94 -7.99
CA VAL A 216 -6.15 19.65 -9.25
C VAL A 216 -6.80 18.93 -10.43
N GLY A 217 -6.66 17.60 -10.52
CA GLY A 217 -7.30 16.81 -11.58
C GLY A 217 -8.83 16.95 -11.55
N LYS A 218 -9.43 16.82 -10.36
CA LYS A 218 -10.87 17.00 -10.15
C LYS A 218 -11.35 18.37 -10.62
N HIS A 219 -10.73 19.46 -10.15
CA HIS A 219 -11.16 20.81 -10.48
C HIS A 219 -10.90 21.18 -11.94
N ALA A 220 -9.81 20.68 -12.53
CA ALA A 220 -9.57 20.85 -13.97
C ALA A 220 -10.70 20.23 -14.81
N ALA A 221 -11.15 19.02 -14.44
CA ALA A 221 -12.28 18.38 -15.11
C ALA A 221 -13.60 19.11 -14.88
N GLU A 222 -13.89 19.50 -13.64
CA GLU A 222 -15.11 20.25 -13.28
C GLU A 222 -15.19 21.63 -13.99
N SER A 223 -14.02 22.23 -14.28
CA SER A 223 -13.95 23.51 -15.00
C SER A 223 -14.23 23.38 -16.50
N CYS A 224 -14.24 22.17 -17.06
CA CYS A 224 -14.47 21.90 -18.48
C CYS A 224 -15.85 21.27 -18.69
N PRO A 225 -16.85 22.01 -19.24
CA PRO A 225 -18.20 21.50 -19.44
C PRO A 225 -18.25 20.20 -20.26
N MET A 226 -17.40 20.08 -21.29
CA MET A 226 -17.31 18.86 -22.10
C MET A 226 -16.82 17.67 -21.27
N ALA A 227 -15.83 17.87 -20.40
CA ALA A 227 -15.34 16.82 -19.51
C ALA A 227 -16.40 16.42 -18.48
N VAL A 228 -17.12 17.39 -17.90
CA VAL A 228 -18.24 17.13 -16.99
C VAL A 228 -19.31 16.27 -17.66
N THR A 229 -19.75 16.63 -18.87
CA THR A 229 -20.73 15.84 -19.63
C THR A 229 -20.19 14.44 -19.95
N TYR A 230 -18.94 14.33 -20.37
CA TYR A 230 -18.31 13.04 -20.68
C TYR A 230 -18.26 12.11 -19.45
N PHE A 231 -17.81 12.61 -18.29
CA PHE A 231 -17.79 11.84 -17.06
C PHE A 231 -19.19 11.50 -16.56
N ALA A 232 -20.17 12.40 -16.72
CA ALA A 232 -21.57 12.09 -16.41
C ALA A 232 -22.08 10.91 -17.25
N THR A 233 -21.74 10.86 -18.53
CA THR A 233 -22.08 9.73 -19.42
C THR A 233 -21.45 8.42 -18.93
N ILE A 234 -20.16 8.42 -18.58
CA ILE A 234 -19.49 7.23 -18.02
C ILE A 234 -20.22 6.74 -16.76
N GLN A 235 -20.56 7.65 -15.85
CA GLN A 235 -21.28 7.31 -14.63
C GLN A 235 -22.68 6.75 -14.94
N ASN A 236 -23.37 7.30 -15.93
CA ASN A 236 -24.69 6.82 -16.34
C ASN A 236 -24.64 5.41 -16.95
N VAL A 237 -23.63 5.11 -17.77
CA VAL A 237 -23.38 3.75 -18.27
C VAL A 237 -23.16 2.78 -17.09
N TYR A 238 -22.30 3.15 -16.14
CA TYR A 238 -22.09 2.34 -14.95
C TYR A 238 -23.39 2.13 -14.14
N ASN A 239 -24.14 3.20 -13.88
CA ASN A 239 -25.41 3.14 -13.13
C ASN A 239 -26.44 2.26 -13.84
N PHE A 240 -26.53 2.33 -15.17
CA PHE A 240 -27.44 1.51 -15.96
C PHE A 240 -27.16 0.02 -15.77
N PHE A 241 -25.90 -0.41 -15.92
CA PHE A 241 -25.54 -1.82 -15.76
C PHE A 241 -25.56 -2.28 -14.30
N SER A 242 -25.00 -1.51 -13.38
CA SER A 242 -24.91 -1.89 -11.95
C SER A 242 -26.26 -1.97 -11.24
N ALA A 243 -27.29 -1.27 -11.74
CA ALA A 243 -28.64 -1.33 -11.21
C ALA A 243 -29.39 -2.66 -11.50
N SER A 244 -28.82 -3.59 -12.29
CA SER A 244 -29.45 -4.90 -12.55
C SER A 244 -28.40 -6.01 -12.67
N THR A 245 -28.52 -7.03 -11.82
CA THR A 245 -27.68 -8.23 -11.88
C THR A 245 -27.75 -8.92 -13.24
N HIS A 246 -28.92 -8.94 -13.87
CA HIS A 246 -29.11 -9.50 -15.21
C HIS A 246 -28.37 -8.70 -16.28
N ARG A 247 -28.47 -7.37 -16.28
CA ARG A 247 -27.73 -6.52 -17.23
C ARG A 247 -26.22 -6.63 -17.03
N TRP A 248 -25.78 -6.70 -15.77
CA TRP A 248 -24.37 -6.91 -15.42
C TRP A 248 -23.85 -8.26 -15.93
N GLU A 249 -24.65 -9.32 -15.83
CA GLU A 249 -24.30 -10.65 -16.34
C GLU A 249 -24.17 -10.67 -17.87
N ILE A 250 -25.08 -10.00 -18.59
CA ILE A 250 -24.98 -9.85 -20.05
C ILE A 250 -23.67 -9.13 -20.43
N LEU A 251 -23.38 -8.01 -19.77
CA LEU A 251 -22.16 -7.23 -20.01
C LEU A 251 -20.89 -8.04 -19.78
N THR A 252 -20.82 -8.73 -18.64
CA THR A 252 -19.64 -9.53 -18.27
C THR A 252 -19.44 -10.74 -19.18
N LYS A 253 -20.51 -11.40 -19.63
CA LYS A 253 -20.44 -12.47 -20.63
C LYS A 253 -19.91 -11.96 -21.97
N HIS A 254 -20.36 -10.79 -22.41
CA HIS A 254 -19.85 -10.16 -23.62
C HIS A 254 -18.34 -9.87 -23.51
N TYR A 255 -17.90 -9.32 -22.38
CA TYR A 255 -16.49 -8.99 -22.15
C TYR A 255 -15.60 -10.24 -21.99
N ALA A 256 -16.13 -11.33 -21.45
CA ALA A 256 -15.42 -12.61 -21.32
C ALA A 256 -15.10 -13.28 -22.67
N ASN A 257 -15.82 -12.92 -23.73
CA ASN A 257 -15.57 -13.42 -25.09
C ASN A 257 -14.52 -12.61 -25.86
N SER A 258 -13.96 -11.54 -25.27
CA SER A 258 -12.88 -10.76 -25.89
C SER A 258 -11.52 -11.48 -25.70
N GLU A 259 -10.72 -11.55 -26.77
CA GLU A 259 -9.50 -12.38 -26.87
C GLU A 259 -8.39 -12.08 -25.82
N SER A 260 -8.52 -11.03 -25.01
CA SER A 260 -7.44 -10.57 -24.12
C SER A 260 -7.37 -11.26 -22.75
N GLY A 261 -8.29 -12.17 -22.39
CA GLY A 261 -8.22 -12.94 -21.14
C GLY A 261 -8.35 -12.13 -19.83
N ARG A 262 -8.50 -10.80 -19.90
CA ARG A 262 -8.69 -9.91 -18.74
C ARG A 262 -9.99 -9.13 -18.93
N ILE A 263 -11.01 -9.49 -18.16
CA ILE A 263 -12.31 -8.80 -18.18
C ILE A 263 -12.14 -7.42 -17.54
N VAL A 264 -12.23 -6.35 -18.35
CA VAL A 264 -12.21 -4.97 -17.85
C VAL A 264 -13.65 -4.45 -17.77
N THR A 265 -14.26 -4.53 -16.59
CA THR A 265 -15.66 -4.08 -16.41
C THR A 265 -15.76 -2.56 -16.31
N VAL A 266 -16.90 -2.00 -16.73
CA VAL A 266 -17.22 -0.59 -16.48
C VAL A 266 -17.11 -0.26 -14.98
N LYS A 267 -16.54 0.89 -14.65
CA LYS A 267 -16.30 1.31 -13.26
C LYS A 267 -17.08 2.58 -12.93
N SER A 268 -17.50 2.69 -11.67
CA SER A 268 -18.04 3.94 -11.14
C SER A 268 -16.92 4.96 -11.05
N LEU A 269 -17.26 6.23 -11.28
CA LEU A 269 -16.38 7.33 -10.92
C LEU A 269 -16.31 7.45 -9.39
N SER A 270 -15.16 7.92 -8.89
CA SER A 270 -15.00 8.30 -7.49
C SER A 270 -14.98 9.82 -7.34
N GLY A 271 -15.78 10.34 -6.42
CA GLY A 271 -15.75 11.77 -6.06
C GLY A 271 -14.49 12.19 -5.31
N THR A 272 -13.67 11.22 -4.86
CA THR A 272 -12.51 11.43 -3.98
C THR A 272 -11.18 10.95 -4.57
N SER A 273 -11.16 10.21 -5.67
CA SER A 273 -9.92 9.65 -6.25
C SER A 273 -9.92 9.71 -7.78
N TRP A 274 -9.14 10.62 -8.35
CA TRP A 274 -8.90 10.86 -9.78
C TRP A 274 -8.43 9.62 -10.54
N SER A 275 -7.70 8.72 -9.90
CA SER A 275 -7.32 7.44 -10.51
C SER A 275 -8.53 6.56 -10.87
N ALA A 276 -9.69 6.76 -10.23
CA ALA A 276 -10.91 6.03 -10.58
C ALA A 276 -11.51 6.52 -11.91
N GLN A 277 -11.29 7.80 -12.28
CA GLN A 277 -11.70 8.38 -13.55
C GLN A 277 -10.91 7.74 -14.69
N ASP A 278 -9.58 7.65 -14.55
CA ASP A 278 -8.70 6.99 -15.52
C ASP A 278 -9.10 5.53 -15.76
N ASP A 279 -9.29 4.79 -14.68
CA ASP A 279 -9.77 3.42 -14.69
C ASP A 279 -11.14 3.24 -15.40
N ALA A 280 -12.05 4.19 -15.22
CA ALA A 280 -13.38 4.15 -15.81
C ALA A 280 -13.36 4.51 -17.31
N VAL A 281 -12.51 5.48 -17.69
CA VAL A 281 -12.26 5.85 -19.09
C VAL A 281 -11.64 4.67 -19.84
N HIS A 282 -10.58 4.09 -19.30
CA HIS A 282 -9.92 2.92 -19.88
C HIS A 282 -10.91 1.75 -20.05
N ALA A 283 -11.76 1.52 -19.05
CA ALA A 283 -12.78 0.47 -19.16
C ALA A 283 -13.80 0.71 -20.27
N LEU A 284 -14.18 1.97 -20.50
CA LEU A 284 -15.10 2.34 -21.57
C LEU A 284 -14.42 2.28 -22.95
N GLU A 285 -13.25 2.89 -23.12
CA GLU A 285 -12.53 2.92 -24.40
C GLU A 285 -12.17 1.51 -24.89
N HIS A 286 -11.78 0.62 -23.98
CA HIS A 286 -11.46 -0.77 -24.32
C HIS A 286 -12.65 -1.51 -24.96
N HIS A 287 -13.88 -1.14 -24.62
CA HIS A 287 -15.10 -1.81 -25.10
C HIS A 287 -15.91 -0.99 -26.10
N PHE A 288 -15.68 0.32 -26.16
CA PHE A 288 -16.41 1.26 -27.01
C PHE A 288 -15.43 2.29 -27.58
N PRO A 289 -14.60 1.91 -28.58
CA PRO A 289 -13.61 2.80 -29.17
C PRO A 289 -14.26 4.01 -29.87
N ALA A 290 -13.51 5.10 -29.95
CA ALA A 290 -14.00 6.46 -30.23
C ALA A 290 -14.81 6.63 -31.53
N GLU A 291 -14.64 5.75 -32.51
CA GLU A 291 -15.37 5.73 -33.78
C GLU A 291 -16.88 5.41 -33.62
N SER A 292 -17.29 4.93 -32.44
CA SER A 292 -18.68 4.60 -32.11
C SER A 292 -19.39 5.63 -31.22
N HIS A 293 -18.73 6.72 -30.82
CA HIS A 293 -19.32 7.72 -29.93
C HIS A 293 -20.33 8.63 -30.66
N PRO A 294 -21.61 8.66 -30.23
CA PRO A 294 -22.57 9.64 -30.75
C PRO A 294 -22.14 11.07 -30.37
N SER A 295 -22.47 12.05 -31.20
CA SER A 295 -22.42 13.46 -30.81
C SER A 295 -23.41 13.72 -29.67
N PHE A 296 -22.90 14.01 -28.47
CA PHE A 296 -23.69 14.07 -27.24
C PHE A 296 -24.44 15.41 -27.09
N GLY A 297 -25.78 15.37 -27.19
CA GLY A 297 -26.71 16.42 -26.79
C GLY A 297 -27.11 16.29 -25.31
N SER A 298 -27.46 17.40 -24.68
CA SER A 298 -27.62 17.54 -23.24
C SER A 298 -29.07 17.42 -22.77
N THR A 299 -29.65 16.22 -22.69
CA THR A 299 -30.88 15.97 -21.89
C THR A 299 -30.94 14.56 -21.29
N SER A 300 -31.72 14.40 -20.20
CA SER A 300 -31.85 13.15 -19.43
C SER A 300 -32.54 12.01 -20.17
N ASP A 301 -33.44 12.31 -21.11
CA ASP A 301 -34.12 11.29 -21.94
C ASP A 301 -33.23 10.79 -23.08
N GLU A 302 -32.37 11.66 -23.63
CA GLU A 302 -31.34 11.27 -24.60
C GLU A 302 -30.33 10.27 -23.99
N THR A 303 -30.17 10.24 -22.67
CA THR A 303 -29.16 9.39 -22.01
C THR A 303 -29.49 7.90 -22.10
N LYS A 304 -30.76 7.51 -21.93
CA LYS A 304 -31.18 6.10 -22.09
C LYS A 304 -31.03 5.64 -23.53
N GLU A 305 -31.45 6.49 -24.46
CA GLU A 305 -31.37 6.22 -25.90
C GLU A 305 -29.91 6.20 -26.38
N THR A 306 -29.06 7.05 -25.81
CA THR A 306 -27.60 7.06 -26.06
C THR A 306 -26.91 5.81 -25.53
N VAL A 307 -27.24 5.35 -24.32
CA VAL A 307 -26.73 4.08 -23.77
C VAL A 307 -27.25 2.90 -24.60
N LEU A 308 -28.52 2.91 -24.99
CA LEU A 308 -29.10 1.89 -25.86
C LEU A 308 -28.50 1.92 -27.28
N ASN A 309 -28.13 3.08 -27.81
CA ASN A 309 -27.49 3.23 -29.12
C ASN A 309 -26.01 2.79 -29.09
N LEU A 310 -25.28 3.13 -28.02
CA LEU A 310 -23.90 2.66 -27.79
C LEU A 310 -23.85 1.15 -27.61
N VAL A 311 -24.73 0.60 -26.78
CA VAL A 311 -24.77 -0.85 -26.46
C VAL A 311 -25.43 -1.64 -27.60
N GLY A 312 -26.52 -1.13 -28.17
CA GLY A 312 -27.30 -1.79 -29.23
C GLY A 312 -26.55 -1.91 -30.54
N LYS A 313 -25.91 -0.84 -31.03
CA LYS A 313 -25.09 -0.92 -32.26
C LYS A 313 -23.91 -1.88 -32.10
N HIS A 314 -23.26 -1.90 -30.94
CA HIS A 314 -22.07 -2.72 -30.72
C HIS A 314 -22.41 -4.22 -30.57
N LEU A 315 -23.54 -4.54 -29.92
CA LEU A 315 -24.04 -5.92 -29.80
C LEU A 315 -24.53 -6.48 -31.15
N GLU A 316 -25.12 -5.65 -32.01
CA GLU A 316 -25.56 -6.05 -33.37
C GLU A 316 -24.40 -6.26 -34.35
N THR A 317 -23.32 -5.47 -34.26
CA THR A 317 -22.15 -5.64 -35.15
C THR A 317 -21.29 -6.86 -34.83
N SER A 318 -21.37 -7.40 -33.61
CA SER A 318 -20.52 -8.53 -33.17
C SER A 318 -21.21 -9.91 -33.26
N THR A 319 -22.45 -9.95 -33.77
CA THR A 319 -23.24 -11.18 -34.02
C THR A 319 -23.29 -11.59 -35.50
N ARG A 320 -22.41 -11.02 -36.34
CA ARG A 320 -22.15 -11.47 -37.72
C ARG A 320 -20.75 -12.02 -37.88
#